data_AF-A0A914N2U1-F1
#
_entry.id   AF-A0A914N2U1-F1
#
_cell.length_a   1.000
_cell.length_b   1.000
_cell.length_c   1.000
_cell.angle_alpha   90.00
_cell.angle_beta   90.00
_cell.angle_gamma   90.00
#
_symmetry.space_group_name_H-M   'P 1'
#
loop_
_entity.id
_entity.type
_entity.pdbx_description
1 polymer ?
#
loop_
_entity_poly.entity_id
_entity_poly.type
_entity_poly.pdbx_seq_one_letter_code
_entity_poly.pdbx_strand_id
1 'polypeptide(L)'
;MMFTVESPIQTTLKYYDRKFLTNEFFNSTATYRLDSSAFMPYDALTRITPTTPKEYIWDQKEVLAIVKNKTKLAFQALSHCNSESGRDLISKKLQKLMGLEVVGVCFGRRGCDDACYNRSLENHMFYLALENNICHNYVTEKFWNSLRSLTVPVVFSRSVFEGMDVPSNAFIALEDFKSVNEFVAHLKALQNDTERYLM
;
A
#
# COMPACT_ATOMS: atom_id res chain seq x y z
N MET A 1 5.99 27.52 6.44
CA MET A 1 5.54 26.13 6.61
C MET A 1 5.82 25.33 5.34
N MET A 2 6.41 24.13 5.45
CA MET A 2 6.57 23.18 4.34
C MET A 2 5.36 22.26 4.28
N PHE A 3 4.76 22.09 3.11
CA PHE A 3 3.68 21.14 2.88
C PHE A 3 4.08 20.12 1.82
N THR A 4 3.96 18.84 2.15
CA THR A 4 4.09 17.73 1.18
C THR A 4 3.48 16.46 1.75
N VAL A 5 2.79 15.69 0.91
CA VAL A 5 2.38 14.32 1.22
C VAL A 5 3.27 13.29 0.51
N GLU A 6 4.20 13.74 -0.33
CA GLU A 6 5.12 12.86 -1.06
C GLU A 6 6.40 12.57 -0.27
N SER A 7 7.06 11.46 -0.58
CA SER A 7 8.32 11.09 0.08
C SER A 7 9.38 12.19 -0.08
N PRO A 8 10.38 12.32 0.82
CA PRO A 8 11.46 13.30 0.67
C PRO A 8 12.25 13.15 -0.63
N ILE A 9 12.28 11.93 -1.19
CA ILE A 9 12.99 11.62 -2.43
C ILE A 9 12.20 12.11 -3.66
N GLN A 10 10.87 12.04 -3.61
CA GLN A 10 9.97 12.51 -4.68
C GLN A 10 9.61 13.98 -4.52
N THR A 11 9.56 14.48 -3.28
CA THR A 11 9.40 15.89 -2.95
C THR A 11 10.65 16.59 -3.43
N THR A 12 10.52 17.30 -4.53
CA THR A 12 11.63 17.93 -5.24
C THR A 12 12.22 19.13 -4.51
N LEU A 13 12.92 18.90 -3.39
CA LEU A 13 14.01 19.75 -2.88
C LEU A 13 15.10 19.98 -3.92
N LYS A 14 15.10 19.21 -5.01
CA LYS A 14 15.93 19.42 -6.21
C LYS A 14 15.54 20.66 -7.03
N TYR A 15 14.28 21.11 -6.99
CA TYR A 15 13.83 22.32 -7.71
C TYR A 15 13.76 23.56 -6.79
N TYR A 16 14.06 23.37 -5.52
CA TYR A 16 14.08 24.42 -4.54
C TYR A 16 15.50 25.00 -4.48
N ASP A 17 15.65 26.27 -4.87
CA ASP A 17 16.94 26.95 -4.83
C ASP A 17 17.41 27.12 -3.38
N ARG A 18 18.45 26.38 -3.02
CA ARG A 18 19.07 26.38 -1.68
C ARG A 18 19.63 27.75 -1.27
N LYS A 19 19.80 28.69 -2.21
CA LYS A 19 20.13 30.08 -1.88
C LYS A 19 19.00 30.77 -1.11
N PHE A 20 17.75 30.40 -1.39
CA PHE A 20 16.57 30.96 -0.74
C PHE A 20 15.99 30.01 0.31
N LEU A 21 16.04 28.70 0.06
CA LEU A 21 15.51 27.65 0.92
C LEU A 21 16.62 27.04 1.79
N THR A 22 17.07 27.85 2.75
CA THR A 22 18.02 27.45 3.79
C THR A 22 17.39 26.42 4.75
N ASN A 23 18.20 25.82 5.61
CA ASN A 23 17.72 24.83 6.59
C ASN A 23 16.71 25.40 7.60
N GLU A 24 16.66 26.72 7.75
CA GLU A 24 15.77 27.42 8.68
C GLU A 24 14.57 28.09 7.98
N PHE A 25 14.43 27.92 6.65
CA PHE A 25 13.38 28.59 5.88
C PHE A 25 11.97 28.17 6.32
N PHE A 26 11.82 26.92 6.76
CA PHE A 26 10.55 26.40 7.26
C PHE A 26 10.64 26.17 8.78
N ASN A 27 9.75 26.83 9.51
CA ASN A 27 9.57 26.69 10.96
C ASN A 27 8.44 25.72 11.35
N SER A 28 7.71 25.18 10.38
CA SER A 28 6.60 24.23 10.60
C SER A 28 6.43 23.33 9.39
N THR A 29 5.93 22.12 9.61
CA THR A 29 5.70 21.12 8.55
C THR A 29 4.26 20.60 8.60
N ALA A 30 3.68 20.37 7.42
CA ALA A 30 2.38 19.74 7.25
C ALA A 30 2.55 18.54 6.30
N THR A 31 2.70 17.33 6.86
CA THR A 31 3.13 16.14 6.09
C THR A 31 2.56 14.84 6.66
N TYR A 32 2.79 13.71 5.96
CA TYR A 32 2.38 12.38 6.43
C TYR A 32 3.18 11.86 7.64
N ARG A 33 4.27 12.52 8.04
CA ARG A 33 5.07 12.10 9.20
C ARG A 33 4.35 12.39 10.50
N LEU A 34 4.38 11.45 11.44
CA LEU A 34 3.77 11.61 12.76
C LEU A 34 4.40 12.73 13.60
N ASP A 35 5.67 13.08 13.34
CA ASP A 35 6.40 14.16 14.01
C ASP A 35 6.29 15.52 13.32
N SER A 36 5.39 15.65 12.33
CA SER A 36 5.15 16.94 11.69
C SER A 36 4.31 17.88 12.56
N SER A 37 4.44 19.20 12.34
CA SER A 37 3.67 20.19 13.09
C SER A 37 2.16 20.05 12.86
N ALA A 38 1.77 19.64 11.66
CA ALA A 38 0.42 19.25 11.29
C ALA A 38 0.44 17.91 10.54
N PHE A 39 -0.10 16.87 11.18
CA PHE A 39 -0.18 15.54 10.59
C PHE A 39 -1.20 15.48 9.45
N MET A 40 -0.75 15.10 8.26
CA MET A 40 -1.54 15.02 7.02
C MET A 40 -1.24 13.70 6.28
N PRO A 41 -1.77 12.56 6.74
CA PRO A 41 -1.62 11.28 6.05
C PRO A 41 -2.53 11.19 4.82
N TYR A 42 -2.33 10.16 3.98
CA TYR A 42 -3.26 9.84 2.90
C TYR A 42 -4.60 9.32 3.43
N ASP A 43 -4.58 8.54 4.51
CA ASP A 43 -5.75 8.08 5.24
C ASP A 43 -5.36 7.54 6.62
N ALA A 44 -6.36 7.07 7.39
CA ALA A 44 -6.17 6.40 8.67
C ALA A 44 -7.26 5.34 8.91
N LEU A 45 -6.92 4.31 9.69
CA LEU A 45 -7.94 3.47 10.31
C LEU A 45 -8.53 4.21 11.51
N THR A 46 -9.87 4.21 11.58
CA THR A 46 -10.59 4.75 12.72
C THR A 46 -11.23 3.61 13.50
N ARG A 47 -11.15 3.70 14.83
CA ARG A 47 -11.75 2.67 15.70
C ARG A 47 -13.26 2.75 15.59
N ILE A 48 -13.90 1.60 15.40
CA ILE A 48 -15.36 1.49 15.46
C ILE A 48 -15.80 1.76 16.89
N THR A 49 -16.76 2.67 17.04
CA THR A 49 -17.38 3.07 18.30
C THR A 49 -18.89 2.81 18.23
N PRO A 50 -19.62 2.81 19.36
CA PRO A 50 -21.08 2.70 19.34
C PRO A 50 -21.79 3.80 18.53
N THR A 51 -21.12 4.93 18.29
CA THR A 51 -21.61 6.06 17.48
C THR A 51 -21.19 6.01 16.02
N THR A 52 -20.37 5.04 15.61
CA THR A 52 -19.94 4.91 14.22
C THR A 52 -21.16 4.59 13.34
N PRO A 53 -21.42 5.38 12.26
CA PRO A 53 -22.52 5.10 11.34
C PRO A 53 -22.42 3.71 10.73
N LYS A 54 -23.57 3.03 10.57
CA LYS A 54 -23.62 1.62 10.14
C LYS A 54 -23.08 1.43 8.72
N GLU A 55 -23.22 2.44 7.87
CA GLU A 55 -22.68 2.47 6.50
C GLU A 55 -21.14 2.42 6.45
N TYR A 56 -20.45 2.68 7.56
CA TYR A 56 -18.99 2.56 7.68
C TYR A 56 -18.55 1.26 8.37
N ILE A 57 -19.49 0.40 8.76
CA ILE A 57 -19.21 -0.86 9.44
C ILE A 57 -19.55 -2.01 8.50
N TRP A 58 -18.54 -2.80 8.15
CA TRP A 58 -18.72 -3.99 7.34
C TRP A 58 -19.43 -5.11 8.11
N ASP A 59 -20.46 -5.70 7.50
CA ASP A 59 -21.07 -6.93 8.02
C ASP A 59 -20.19 -8.15 7.68
N GLN A 60 -20.03 -9.06 8.64
CA GLN A 60 -19.16 -10.23 8.44
C GLN A 60 -19.62 -11.12 7.28
N LYS A 61 -20.93 -11.27 7.05
CA LYS A 61 -21.45 -12.06 5.92
C LYS A 61 -21.21 -11.36 4.60
N GLU A 62 -21.29 -10.03 4.56
CA GLU A 62 -20.93 -9.23 3.40
C GLU A 62 -19.44 -9.37 3.06
N VAL A 63 -18.56 -9.22 4.06
CA VAL A 63 -17.11 -9.43 3.89
C VAL A 63 -16.82 -10.83 3.34
N LEU A 64 -17.43 -11.86 3.93
CA LEU A 64 -17.31 -13.24 3.47
C LEU A 64 -17.76 -13.41 2.01
N ALA A 65 -18.87 -12.80 1.62
CA ALA A 65 -19.39 -12.88 0.25
C ALA A 65 -18.44 -12.20 -0.75
N ILE A 66 -17.91 -11.02 -0.41
CA ILE A 66 -16.97 -10.28 -1.26
C ILE A 66 -15.65 -11.04 -1.39
N VAL A 67 -15.10 -11.53 -0.28
CA VAL A 67 -13.83 -12.26 -0.27
C VAL A 67 -13.93 -13.57 -1.06
N LYS A 68 -15.04 -14.30 -0.99
CA LYS A 68 -15.27 -15.52 -1.77
C LYS A 68 -15.28 -15.28 -3.28
N ASN A 69 -15.59 -14.08 -3.74
CA ASN A 69 -15.56 -13.72 -5.16
C ASN A 69 -14.15 -13.40 -5.68
N LYS A 70 -13.16 -13.21 -4.79
CA LYS A 70 -11.76 -13.00 -5.16
C LYS A 70 -11.15 -14.34 -5.60
N THR A 71 -10.83 -14.44 -6.88
CA THR A 71 -10.33 -15.69 -7.49
C THR A 71 -8.86 -15.60 -7.89
N LYS A 72 -8.36 -14.38 -8.12
CA LYS A 72 -6.98 -14.17 -8.54
C LYS A 72 -6.07 -13.96 -7.34
N LEU A 73 -4.83 -14.45 -7.46
CA LEU A 73 -3.90 -14.46 -6.34
C LEU A 73 -3.47 -13.05 -5.94
N ALA A 74 -2.72 -12.35 -6.81
CA ALA A 74 -2.19 -11.03 -6.48
C ALA A 74 -2.07 -10.13 -7.71
N PHE A 75 -2.21 -8.81 -7.51
CA PHE A 75 -1.88 -7.83 -8.54
C PHE A 75 -1.10 -6.63 -8.02
N GLN A 76 -0.59 -5.82 -8.95
CA GLN A 76 0.06 -4.56 -8.69
C GLN A 76 -0.21 -3.54 -9.80
N ALA A 77 -0.51 -2.29 -9.45
CA ALA A 77 -0.64 -1.19 -10.39
C ALA A 77 0.60 -0.28 -10.33
N LEU A 78 1.22 -0.04 -11.48
CA LEU A 78 2.47 0.72 -11.59
C LEU A 78 2.38 1.76 -12.70
N SER A 79 2.41 3.04 -12.30
CA SER A 79 2.51 4.20 -13.21
C SER A 79 3.85 4.93 -13.11
N HIS A 80 4.58 4.76 -11.99
CA HIS A 80 5.91 5.31 -11.76
C HIS A 80 6.96 4.21 -11.80
N CYS A 81 7.76 4.15 -12.87
CA CYS A 81 8.72 3.07 -13.09
C CYS A 81 10.12 3.46 -12.60
N ASN A 82 10.97 2.46 -12.34
CA ASN A 82 12.32 2.65 -11.81
C ASN A 82 12.31 3.36 -10.45
N SER A 83 11.46 2.89 -9.55
CA SER A 83 11.33 3.46 -8.22
C SER A 83 12.55 3.15 -7.37
N GLU A 84 12.99 4.13 -6.58
CA GLU A 84 14.14 4.02 -5.68
C GLU A 84 13.95 2.94 -4.59
N SER A 85 12.70 2.56 -4.28
CA SER A 85 12.42 1.40 -3.41
C SER A 85 12.88 0.06 -3.98
N GLY A 86 13.23 -0.01 -5.27
CA GLY A 86 13.55 -1.27 -5.94
C GLY A 86 12.34 -2.17 -6.21
N ARG A 87 11.10 -1.67 -6.01
CA ARG A 87 9.87 -2.45 -6.21
C ARG A 87 9.80 -3.11 -7.57
N ASP A 88 10.26 -2.44 -8.62
CA ASP A 88 10.22 -2.95 -9.99
C ASP A 88 10.96 -4.29 -10.15
N LEU A 89 12.05 -4.50 -9.39
CA LEU A 89 12.82 -5.75 -9.41
C LEU A 89 12.06 -6.89 -8.73
N ILE A 90 11.43 -6.60 -7.60
CA ILE A 90 10.60 -7.55 -6.85
C ILE A 90 9.38 -7.94 -7.70
N SER A 91 8.68 -6.97 -8.28
CA SER A 91 7.53 -7.20 -9.16
C SER A 91 7.90 -8.14 -10.31
N LYS A 92 8.99 -7.86 -11.04
CA LYS A 92 9.48 -8.73 -12.12
C LYS A 92 9.76 -10.15 -11.66
N LYS A 93 10.33 -10.33 -10.46
CA LYS A 93 10.60 -11.66 -9.90
C LYS A 93 9.31 -12.39 -9.54
N LEU A 94 8.35 -11.70 -8.92
CA LEU A 94 7.05 -12.26 -8.53
C LEU A 94 6.18 -12.59 -9.75
N GLN A 95 6.26 -11.82 -10.84
CA GLN A 95 5.61 -12.18 -12.10
C GLN A 95 6.02 -13.58 -12.57
N LYS A 96 7.30 -13.94 -12.42
CA LYS A 96 7.82 -15.26 -12.82
C LYS A 96 7.46 -16.37 -11.83
N LEU A 97 7.47 -16.10 -10.53
CA LEU A 97 7.30 -17.13 -9.48
C LEU A 97 5.84 -17.46 -9.15
N MET A 98 4.95 -16.47 -9.24
CA MET A 98 3.56 -16.62 -8.83
C MET A 98 2.55 -16.08 -9.85
N GLY A 99 3.00 -15.63 -11.02
CA GLY A 99 2.11 -15.05 -12.02
C GLY A 99 1.46 -13.75 -11.56
N LEU A 100 2.17 -12.93 -10.78
CA LEU A 100 1.70 -11.62 -10.34
C LEU A 100 1.12 -10.82 -11.52
N GLU A 101 -0.14 -10.41 -11.43
CA GLU A 101 -0.75 -9.55 -12.43
C GLU A 101 -0.23 -8.12 -12.24
N VAL A 102 0.37 -7.53 -13.26
CA VAL A 102 0.84 -6.14 -13.19
C VAL A 102 0.07 -5.29 -14.19
N VAL A 103 -0.44 -4.14 -13.78
CA VAL A 103 -1.20 -3.23 -14.66
C VAL A 103 -0.56 -1.85 -14.64
N GLY A 104 -0.83 -1.05 -15.67
CA GLY A 104 -0.23 0.29 -15.82
C GLY A 104 0.90 0.33 -16.85
N VAL A 105 1.56 1.48 -16.96
CA VAL A 105 2.49 1.79 -18.06
C VAL A 105 3.88 1.17 -17.88
N CYS A 106 4.21 0.71 -16.68
CA CYS A 106 5.46 -0.01 -16.45
C CYS A 106 5.43 -1.39 -17.11
N PHE A 107 6.58 -1.86 -17.59
CA PHE A 107 6.72 -3.14 -18.30
C PHE A 107 5.94 -3.26 -19.62
N GLY A 108 5.70 -2.13 -20.31
CA GLY A 108 5.13 -2.12 -21.66
C GLY A 108 3.66 -2.54 -21.74
N ARG A 109 2.93 -2.47 -20.61
CA ARG A 109 1.50 -2.77 -20.56
C ARG A 109 0.68 -1.50 -20.83
N ARG A 110 -0.58 -1.70 -21.23
CA ARG A 110 -1.54 -0.60 -21.40
C ARG A 110 -1.77 0.08 -20.05
N GLY A 111 -1.99 1.39 -20.07
CA GLY A 111 -2.46 2.14 -18.90
C GLY A 111 -3.68 1.46 -18.26
N CYS A 112 -3.79 1.60 -16.94
CA CYS A 112 -4.93 1.12 -16.16
C CYS A 112 -5.60 2.37 -15.58
N ASP A 113 -6.81 2.64 -16.04
CA ASP A 113 -7.66 3.68 -15.50
C ASP A 113 -8.31 3.24 -14.17
N ASP A 114 -9.10 4.11 -13.56
CA ASP A 114 -9.74 3.84 -12.27
C ASP A 114 -10.66 2.62 -12.33
N ALA A 115 -11.37 2.42 -13.45
CA ALA A 115 -12.24 1.27 -13.63
C ALA A 115 -11.45 -0.05 -13.70
N CYS A 116 -10.32 -0.05 -14.38
CA CYS A 116 -9.37 -1.17 -14.39
C CYS A 116 -8.79 -1.42 -12.99
N TYR A 117 -8.40 -0.37 -12.27
CA TYR A 117 -7.79 -0.48 -10.95
C TYR A 117 -8.76 -1.05 -9.91
N ASN A 118 -9.97 -0.48 -9.84
CA ASN A 118 -11.01 -0.94 -8.91
C ASN A 118 -11.43 -2.38 -9.19
N ARG A 119 -11.63 -2.73 -10.47
CA ARG A 119 -11.90 -4.11 -10.86
C ARG A 119 -10.77 -5.06 -10.47
N SER A 120 -9.52 -4.61 -10.57
CA SER A 120 -8.37 -5.42 -10.17
C SER A 120 -8.36 -5.65 -8.66
N LEU A 121 -8.59 -4.61 -7.85
CA LEU A 121 -8.77 -4.75 -6.40
C LEU A 121 -9.88 -5.74 -6.06
N GLU A 122 -11.05 -5.62 -6.69
CA GLU A 122 -12.21 -6.47 -6.40
C GLU A 122 -11.95 -7.96 -6.67
N ASN A 123 -11.15 -8.30 -7.70
CA ASN A 123 -10.96 -9.69 -8.13
C ASN A 123 -9.75 -10.41 -7.53
N HIS A 124 -8.83 -9.68 -6.89
CA HIS A 124 -7.60 -10.24 -6.33
C HIS A 124 -7.65 -10.32 -4.81
N MET A 125 -6.97 -11.34 -4.25
CA MET A 125 -6.83 -11.52 -2.81
C MET A 125 -5.75 -10.61 -2.22
N PHE A 126 -4.64 -10.42 -2.94
CA PHE A 126 -3.53 -9.59 -2.48
C PHE A 126 -3.26 -8.42 -3.43
N TYR A 127 -2.95 -7.26 -2.85
CA TYR A 127 -2.46 -6.12 -3.60
C TYR A 127 -1.06 -5.76 -3.13
N LEU A 128 -0.10 -5.71 -4.06
CA LEU A 128 1.26 -5.28 -3.77
C LEU A 128 1.31 -3.75 -3.64
N ALA A 129 0.98 -3.25 -2.45
CA ALA A 129 1.08 -1.85 -2.05
C ALA A 129 2.54 -1.43 -1.80
N LEU A 130 3.42 -1.71 -2.78
CA LEU A 130 4.83 -1.36 -2.73
C LEU A 130 5.04 0.10 -3.16
N GLU A 131 5.42 0.93 -2.20
CA GLU A 131 5.61 2.36 -2.41
C GLU A 131 6.83 2.68 -3.27
N ASN A 132 6.83 3.88 -3.85
CA ASN A 132 7.94 4.38 -4.66
C ASN A 132 9.24 4.52 -3.84
N ASN A 133 9.11 4.74 -2.53
CA ASN A 133 10.20 4.89 -1.57
C ASN A 133 9.81 4.20 -0.26
N ILE A 134 10.81 3.68 0.46
CA ILE A 134 10.61 3.09 1.78
C ILE A 134 10.97 4.17 2.80
N CYS A 135 9.97 4.80 3.40
CA CYS A 135 10.13 5.89 4.37
C CYS A 135 9.24 5.66 5.59
N HIS A 136 9.70 6.10 6.75
CA HIS A 136 8.92 6.02 7.98
C HIS A 136 7.60 6.81 7.86
N ASN A 137 6.47 6.15 8.14
CA ASN A 137 5.09 6.64 7.99
C ASN A 137 4.61 6.94 6.55
N TYR A 138 5.40 6.66 5.51
CA TYR A 138 4.97 6.91 4.13
C TYR A 138 4.06 5.77 3.63
N VAL A 139 2.76 5.94 3.83
CA VAL A 139 1.71 4.99 3.47
C VAL A 139 0.65 5.70 2.63
N THR A 140 0.53 5.33 1.37
CA THR A 140 -0.26 6.09 0.38
C THR A 140 -1.59 5.41 0.04
N GLU A 141 -2.29 5.94 -0.97
CA GLU A 141 -3.54 5.39 -1.51
C GLU A 141 -3.45 3.89 -1.84
N LYS A 142 -2.26 3.37 -2.16
CA LYS A 142 -2.06 1.95 -2.49
C LYS A 142 -2.49 1.05 -1.34
N PHE A 143 -2.01 1.35 -0.14
CA PHE A 143 -2.35 0.58 1.06
C PHE A 143 -3.83 0.77 1.42
N TRP A 144 -4.28 2.03 1.50
CA TRP A 144 -5.62 2.36 1.97
C TRP A 144 -6.72 1.84 1.04
N ASN A 145 -6.54 1.96 -0.28
CA ASN A 145 -7.52 1.47 -1.25
C ASN A 145 -7.63 -0.06 -1.23
N SER A 146 -6.54 -0.78 -0.94
CA SER A 146 -6.62 -2.23 -0.80
C SER A 146 -7.50 -2.67 0.37
N LEU A 147 -7.36 -2.02 1.53
CA LEU A 147 -8.21 -2.27 2.69
C LEU A 147 -9.68 -1.94 2.40
N ARG A 148 -9.96 -0.79 1.75
CA ARG A 148 -11.33 -0.43 1.36
C ARG A 148 -11.99 -1.47 0.44
N SER A 149 -11.20 -2.16 -0.38
CA SER A 149 -11.67 -3.19 -1.30
C SER A 149 -11.53 -4.62 -0.75
N LEU A 150 -11.35 -4.78 0.57
CA LEU A 150 -11.20 -6.07 1.27
C LEU A 150 -10.08 -6.94 0.67
N THR A 151 -9.04 -6.30 0.17
CA THR A 151 -7.87 -6.92 -0.48
C THR A 151 -6.68 -6.75 0.45
N VAL A 152 -5.99 -7.83 0.80
CA VAL A 152 -4.91 -7.75 1.78
C VAL A 152 -3.69 -7.04 1.16
N PRO A 153 -3.23 -5.90 1.71
CA PRO A 153 -2.02 -5.24 1.25
C PRO A 153 -0.77 -6.06 1.57
N VAL A 154 0.12 -6.13 0.58
CA VAL A 154 1.50 -6.57 0.73
C VAL A 154 2.41 -5.34 0.67
N VAL A 155 3.17 -5.12 1.73
CA VAL A 155 4.07 -3.98 1.91
C VAL A 155 5.53 -4.43 1.98
N PHE A 156 6.47 -3.49 1.90
CA PHE A 156 7.89 -3.82 2.09
C PHE A 156 8.22 -4.24 3.51
N SER A 157 7.88 -3.38 4.47
CA SER A 157 8.36 -3.46 5.84
C SER A 157 7.27 -3.05 6.82
N ARG A 158 7.24 -3.67 8.00
CA ARG A 158 6.38 -3.29 9.13
C ARG A 158 6.81 -1.97 9.74
N SER A 159 8.12 -1.66 9.70
CA SER A 159 8.69 -0.45 10.30
C SER A 159 8.11 0.86 9.73
N VAL A 160 7.57 0.83 8.50
CA VAL A 160 6.92 2.02 7.92
C VAL A 160 5.65 2.42 8.66
N PHE A 161 5.03 1.50 9.40
CA PHE A 161 3.82 1.72 10.19
C PHE A 161 4.11 2.02 11.67
N GLU A 162 5.38 2.14 12.07
CA GLU A 162 5.72 2.41 13.47
C GLU A 162 5.08 3.72 13.97
N GLY A 163 4.41 3.64 15.12
CA GLY A 163 3.64 4.74 15.70
C GLY A 163 2.25 4.96 15.09
N MET A 164 1.87 4.23 14.04
CA MET A 164 0.54 4.32 13.43
C MET A 164 -0.44 3.31 14.05
N ASP A 165 -1.71 3.68 14.13
CA ASP A 165 -2.80 2.80 14.57
C ASP A 165 -3.24 1.80 13.48
N VAL A 166 -2.30 1.00 12.98
CA VAL A 166 -2.57 -0.05 11.98
C VAL A 166 -2.32 -1.43 12.60
N PRO A 167 -3.35 -2.31 12.70
CA PRO A 167 -3.18 -3.66 13.22
C PRO A 167 -2.13 -4.46 12.44
N SER A 168 -1.27 -5.19 13.14
CA SER A 168 -0.17 -5.94 12.53
C SER A 168 -0.62 -7.10 11.64
N ASN A 169 -1.85 -7.58 11.81
CA ASN A 169 -2.47 -8.60 10.98
C ASN A 169 -3.28 -8.02 9.81
N ALA A 170 -3.40 -6.69 9.68
CA ALA A 170 -4.13 -6.07 8.56
C ALA A 170 -3.35 -6.15 7.23
N PHE A 171 -2.09 -6.57 7.24
CA PHE A 171 -1.21 -6.59 6.08
C PHE A 171 -0.11 -7.64 6.20
N ILE A 172 0.51 -7.95 5.07
CA ILE A 172 1.65 -8.85 4.97
C ILE A 172 2.90 -8.04 4.60
N ALA A 173 3.99 -8.17 5.34
CA ALA A 173 5.26 -7.52 5.00
C ALA A 173 6.20 -8.50 4.30
N LEU A 174 6.79 -8.08 3.18
CA LEU A 174 7.77 -8.90 2.44
C LEU A 174 8.98 -9.27 3.30
N GLU A 175 9.40 -8.38 4.20
CA GLU A 175 10.54 -8.62 5.11
C GLU A 175 10.30 -9.73 6.15
N ASP A 176 9.05 -10.13 6.39
CA ASP A 176 8.74 -11.19 7.36
C ASP A 176 9.24 -12.57 6.89
N PHE A 177 9.59 -12.71 5.60
CA PHE A 177 9.95 -13.97 4.98
C PHE A 177 11.46 -14.05 4.72
N LYS A 178 12.05 -15.23 4.97
CA LYS A 178 13.48 -15.46 4.74
C LYS A 178 13.83 -15.47 3.25
N SER A 179 12.84 -15.72 2.39
CA SER A 179 13.03 -15.70 0.95
C SER A 179 11.74 -15.35 0.19
N VAL A 180 11.91 -14.89 -1.05
CA VAL A 180 10.79 -14.63 -1.97
C VAL A 180 9.97 -15.91 -2.24
N ASN A 181 10.60 -17.08 -2.24
CA ASN A 181 9.89 -18.35 -2.45
C ASN A 181 8.99 -18.69 -1.26
N GLU A 182 9.45 -18.42 -0.04
CA GLU A 182 8.66 -18.60 1.19
C GLU A 182 7.45 -17.66 1.20
N PHE A 183 7.66 -16.39 0.85
CA PHE A 183 6.57 -15.42 0.67
C PHE A 183 5.53 -15.90 -0.37
N VAL A 184 5.97 -16.36 -1.54
CA VAL A 184 5.07 -16.89 -2.58
C VAL A 184 4.30 -18.12 -2.09
N ALA A 185 4.96 -19.03 -1.39
CA ALA A 185 4.32 -20.21 -0.81
C ALA A 185 3.26 -19.82 0.22
N HIS A 186 3.55 -18.80 1.05
CA HIS A 186 2.60 -18.27 2.02
C HIS A 186 1.34 -17.71 1.37
N LEU A 187 1.46 -16.86 0.34
CA LEU A 187 0.29 -16.31 -0.36
C LEU A 187 -0.55 -17.40 -1.03
N LYS A 188 0.09 -18.40 -1.66
CA LYS A 188 -0.62 -19.54 -2.26
C LYS A 188 -1.32 -20.42 -1.23
N ALA A 189 -0.75 -20.55 -0.03
CA ALA A 189 -1.41 -21.27 1.06
C ALA A 189 -2.68 -20.54 1.53
N LEU A 190 -2.61 -19.21 1.68
CA LEU A 190 -3.77 -18.38 2.05
C LEU A 190 -4.86 -18.38 0.97
N GLN A 191 -4.51 -18.42 -0.32
CA GLN A 191 -5.49 -18.50 -1.40
C GLN A 191 -6.40 -19.75 -1.29
N ASN A 192 -5.87 -20.85 -0.76
CA ASN A 192 -6.60 -22.10 -0.62
C ASN A 192 -7.27 -22.27 0.75
N ASP A 193 -7.17 -21.26 1.63
CA ASP A 193 -7.67 -21.30 3.00
C ASP A 193 -8.35 -19.96 3.34
N THR A 194 -9.64 -19.88 3.01
CA THR A 194 -10.44 -18.67 3.23
C THR A 194 -10.54 -18.28 4.70
N GLU A 195 -10.57 -19.25 5.63
CA GLU A 195 -10.62 -18.94 7.06
C GLU A 195 -9.34 -18.23 7.49
N ARG A 196 -8.18 -18.77 7.11
CA ARG A 196 -6.90 -18.16 7.43
C ARG A 196 -6.68 -16.82 6.71
N TYR A 197 -7.22 -16.64 5.51
CA TYR A 197 -7.17 -15.35 4.81
C TYR A 197 -7.96 -14.24 5.53
N LEU A 198 -9.00 -14.60 6.29
CA LEU A 198 -9.87 -13.65 6.99
C LEU A 198 -9.41 -13.31 8.42
N MET A 199 -8.37 -13.98 8.94
CA MET A 199 -7.80 -13.78 10.28
C MET A 199 -6.58 -12.86 10.25
#